data_AF-A0A2N1F4W0-F1
#
_entry.id   AF-A0A2N1F4W0-F1
#
_cell.length_a   1.000
_cell.length_b   1.000
_cell.length_c   1.000
_cell.angle_alpha   90.00
_cell.angle_beta   90.00
_cell.angle_gamma   90.00
#
_symmetry.space_group_name_H-M   'P 1'
#
loop_
_entity.id
_entity.type
_entity.pdbx_description
1 polymer ?
#
loop_
_entity_poly.entity_id
_entity_poly.type
_entity_poly.pdbx_seq_one_letter_code
_entity_poly.pdbx_strand_id
1 'polypeptide(L)'
;MLHQYPPLTYFQPFSFISAATIVDETLGFESMVNAKQLSSYAGYDIILRESGNFKGKTRISKRGNSHIRATLHMPSMTCVRCNPTLKKFYNRLKPRKAKPLVALVAVQRKLLILIFTLWKNEENYDTEFENKKQQKA
;
A
#
# COMPACT_ATOMS: atom_id res chain seq x y z
N MET A 1 -23.52 -30.59 -11.76
CA MET A 1 -23.41 -30.03 -10.39
C MET A 1 -22.27 -30.76 -9.72
N LEU A 2 -21.06 -30.22 -9.58
CA LEU A 2 -20.69 -28.95 -8.94
C LEU A 2 -19.45 -28.38 -9.66
N HIS A 3 -19.52 -27.11 -10.06
CA HIS A 3 -18.38 -26.38 -10.61
C HIS A 3 -17.26 -26.32 -9.55
N GLN A 4 -16.09 -26.84 -9.94
CA GLN A 4 -14.84 -26.74 -9.22
C GLN A 4 -14.38 -25.27 -9.23
N TYR A 5 -14.73 -24.49 -8.20
CA TYR A 5 -14.12 -23.18 -7.99
C TYR A 5 -12.63 -23.39 -7.66
N PRO A 6 -11.68 -22.74 -8.35
CA PRO A 6 -10.27 -22.88 -8.00
C PRO A 6 -10.05 -22.34 -6.57
N PRO A 7 -9.16 -22.96 -5.79
CA PRO A 7 -8.92 -22.53 -4.42
C PRO A 7 -8.32 -21.11 -4.44
N LEU A 8 -9.07 -20.16 -3.87
CA LEU A 8 -8.66 -18.78 -3.59
C LEU A 8 -7.53 -18.68 -2.54
N THR A 9 -6.68 -19.69 -2.45
CA THR A 9 -5.59 -19.81 -1.49
C THR A 9 -4.28 -19.36 -2.11
N TYR A 10 -4.09 -18.06 -2.35
CA TYR A 10 -2.73 -17.46 -2.33
C TYR A 10 -2.70 -15.92 -2.25
N PHE A 11 -3.67 -15.29 -1.57
CA PHE A 11 -3.54 -13.88 -1.20
C PHE A 11 -3.95 -13.66 0.25
N GLN A 12 -3.06 -13.95 1.19
CA GLN A 12 -3.26 -13.57 2.58
C GLN A 12 -1.97 -12.94 3.09
N PRO A 13 -1.97 -11.60 3.20
CA PRO A 13 -2.75 -11.06 4.30
C PRO A 13 -3.46 -9.74 3.94
N PHE A 14 -4.32 -9.78 2.94
CA PHE A 14 -5.31 -8.74 2.75
C PHE A 14 -6.68 -9.36 3.02
N SER A 15 -7.32 -8.93 4.10
CA SER A 15 -8.69 -9.38 4.36
C SER A 15 -9.59 -8.82 3.26
N PHE A 16 -10.54 -9.63 2.78
CA PHE A 16 -11.57 -9.18 1.84
C PHE A 16 -12.26 -7.90 2.34
N ILE A 17 -12.48 -7.81 3.65
CA ILE A 17 -13.06 -6.64 4.32
C ILE A 17 -12.20 -5.40 4.10
N SER A 18 -10.87 -5.51 4.23
CA SER A 18 -9.96 -4.39 4.00
C SER A 18 -9.98 -3.91 2.55
N ALA A 19 -10.17 -4.81 1.59
CA ALA A 19 -10.34 -4.46 0.18
C ALA A 19 -11.68 -3.75 -0.06
N ALA A 20 -12.77 -4.32 0.44
CA ALA A 20 -14.10 -3.74 0.33
C ALA A 20 -14.15 -2.33 0.93
N THR A 21 -13.61 -2.12 2.13
CA THR A 21 -13.53 -0.78 2.75
C THR A 21 -12.72 0.21 1.92
N ILE A 22 -11.61 -0.21 1.28
CA ILE A 22 -10.84 0.71 0.44
C ILE A 22 -11.60 1.07 -0.84
N VAL A 23 -12.29 0.10 -1.43
CA VAL A 23 -13.11 0.33 -2.63
C VAL A 23 -14.27 1.28 -2.30
N ASP A 24 -14.92 1.09 -1.15
CA ASP A 24 -15.99 1.96 -0.65
C ASP A 24 -15.47 3.39 -0.41
N GLU A 25 -14.37 3.53 0.34
CA GLU A 25 -13.77 4.84 0.64
C GLU A 25 -13.22 5.57 -0.59
N THR A 26 -12.93 4.84 -1.67
CA THR A 26 -12.45 5.41 -2.94
C THR A 26 -13.53 5.51 -4.00
N LEU A 27 -14.78 5.15 -3.68
CA LEU A 27 -15.90 5.10 -4.61
C LEU A 27 -15.51 4.35 -5.91
N GLY A 28 -14.98 3.13 -5.76
CA GLY A 28 -14.58 2.31 -6.91
C GLY A 28 -13.37 2.82 -7.69
N PHE A 29 -12.58 3.73 -7.12
CA PHE A 29 -11.49 4.44 -7.79
C PHE A 29 -11.91 5.29 -9.01
N GLU A 30 -13.21 5.60 -9.17
CA GLU A 30 -13.73 6.31 -10.35
C GLU A 30 -13.06 7.67 -10.59
N SER A 31 -12.72 8.37 -9.50
CA SER A 31 -12.08 9.69 -9.57
C SER A 31 -10.54 9.64 -9.62
N MET A 32 -9.93 8.45 -9.62
CA MET A 32 -8.48 8.27 -9.50
C MET A 32 -7.85 7.99 -10.86
N VAL A 33 -7.27 9.02 -11.48
CA VAL A 33 -6.61 8.90 -12.79
C VAL A 33 -5.22 8.29 -12.65
N ASN A 34 -4.53 8.58 -11.53
CA ASN A 34 -3.13 8.21 -11.34
C ASN A 34 -2.82 7.75 -9.91
N ALA A 35 -1.85 6.84 -9.76
CA ALA A 35 -1.38 6.33 -8.47
C ALA A 35 -0.88 7.45 -7.52
N LYS A 36 -0.35 8.55 -8.09
CA LYS A 36 0.03 9.74 -7.30
C LYS A 36 -1.19 10.40 -6.64
N GLN A 37 -2.29 10.56 -7.38
CA GLN A 37 -3.53 11.14 -6.87
C GLN A 37 -4.09 10.29 -5.74
N LEU A 38 -4.11 8.96 -5.92
CA LEU A 38 -4.53 8.02 -4.87
C LEU A 38 -3.64 8.11 -3.62
N SER A 39 -2.32 8.21 -3.78
CA SER A 39 -1.41 8.35 -2.65
C SER A 39 -1.61 9.67 -1.89
N SER A 40 -1.97 10.74 -2.60
CA SER A 40 -2.29 12.04 -2.01
C SER A 40 -3.63 12.00 -1.28
N TYR A 41 -4.65 11.38 -1.90
CA TYR A 41 -5.97 11.16 -1.32
C TYR A 41 -5.90 10.38 0.00
N ALA A 42 -5.12 9.30 0.05
CA ALA A 42 -4.88 8.54 1.30
C ALA A 42 -3.98 9.27 2.31
N GLY A 43 -3.37 10.39 1.94
CA GLY A 43 -2.49 11.18 2.81
C GLY A 43 -1.10 10.57 3.00
N TYR A 44 -0.65 9.71 2.06
CA TYR A 44 0.72 9.17 2.03
C TYR A 44 1.73 10.11 1.37
N ASP A 45 1.31 11.32 1.00
CA ASP A 45 2.21 12.35 0.52
C ASP A 45 3.00 13.00 1.66
N ILE A 46 4.24 13.38 1.39
CA ILE A 46 5.14 13.99 2.37
C ILE A 46 4.92 15.50 2.33
N ILE A 47 4.50 16.07 3.45
CA ILE A 47 4.38 17.52 3.63
C ILE A 47 5.61 18.03 4.39
N LEU A 48 6.27 19.00 3.80
CA LEU A 48 7.23 19.87 4.48
C LEU A 48 6.46 21.09 5.00
N ARG A 49 6.53 21.33 6.32
CA ARG A 49 5.91 22.52 6.94
C ARG A 49 7.00 23.54 7.19
N GLU A 50 7.10 24.52 6.31
CA GLU A 50 7.98 25.68 6.47
C GLU A 50 7.13 26.94 6.70
N SER A 51 7.51 27.77 7.66
CA SER A 51 6.91 29.09 7.86
C SER A 51 8.00 30.09 8.20
N GLY A 52 8.30 31.01 7.28
CA GLY A 52 9.30 32.07 7.45
C GLY A 52 10.67 31.56 7.90
N ASN A 53 10.89 31.48 9.22
CA ASN A 53 12.13 31.05 9.86
C ASN A 53 12.11 29.60 10.41
N PHE A 54 10.97 28.90 10.34
CA PHE A 54 10.83 27.55 10.89
C PHE A 54 10.90 26.49 9.78
N LYS A 55 11.93 25.66 9.81
CA LYS A 55 12.01 24.42 9.02
C LYS A 55 11.52 23.23 9.85
N GLY A 56 10.27 22.85 9.64
CA GLY A 56 9.67 21.68 10.30
C GLY A 56 10.21 20.36 9.78
N LYS A 57 10.05 19.29 10.57
CA LYS A 57 10.34 17.91 10.11
C LYS A 57 9.32 17.49 9.05
N THR A 58 9.78 16.85 7.98
CA THR A 58 8.92 16.22 6.97
C THR A 58 8.02 15.16 7.60
N ARG A 59 6.71 15.24 7.39
CA ARG A 59 5.72 14.29 7.89
C ARG A 59 4.71 13.96 6.81
N ILE A 60 4.04 12.82 6.92
CA ILE A 60 2.91 12.51 6.03
C ILE A 60 1.77 13.51 6.23
N SER A 61 0.99 13.72 5.16
CA SER A 61 -0.18 14.58 5.18
C SER A 61 -1.24 14.09 6.17
N LYS A 62 -1.75 15.00 7.01
CA LYS A 62 -2.94 14.76 7.84
C LYS A 62 -4.26 15.02 7.11
N ARG A 63 -4.21 15.61 5.90
CA ARG A 63 -5.41 16.01 5.13
C ARG A 63 -6.05 14.87 4.35
N GLY A 64 -5.32 13.78 4.10
CA GLY A 64 -5.86 12.63 3.38
C GLY A 64 -6.70 11.71 4.26
N ASN A 65 -7.39 10.78 3.63
CA ASN A 65 -8.33 9.85 4.25
C ASN A 65 -7.65 8.98 5.35
N SER A 66 -8.04 9.19 6.60
CA SER A 66 -7.53 8.46 7.76
C SER A 66 -8.00 7.02 7.84
N HIS A 67 -9.18 6.71 7.30
CA HIS A 67 -9.75 5.36 7.30
C HIS A 67 -8.90 4.44 6.43
N ILE A 68 -8.52 4.87 5.21
CA ILE A 68 -7.61 4.09 4.35
C ILE A 68 -6.30 3.76 5.07
N ARG A 69 -5.72 4.72 5.80
CA ARG A 69 -4.47 4.49 6.55
C ARG A 69 -4.64 3.51 7.70
N ALA A 70 -5.76 3.58 8.42
CA ALA A 70 -6.08 2.66 9.51
C ALA A 70 -6.29 1.25 8.97
N THR A 71 -7.10 1.12 7.91
CA THR A 71 -7.41 -0.16 7.25
C THR A 71 -6.16 -0.83 6.71
N LEU A 72 -5.21 -0.08 6.14
CA LEU A 72 -3.95 -0.64 5.62
C LEU A 72 -2.90 -0.92 6.70
N HIS A 73 -3.08 -0.46 7.93
CA HIS A 73 -2.08 -0.63 8.97
C HIS A 73 -1.85 -2.10 9.33
N MET A 74 -2.91 -2.83 9.68
CA MET A 74 -2.81 -4.25 10.04
C MET A 74 -2.36 -5.14 8.86
N PRO A 75 -2.94 -5.02 7.65
CA PRO A 75 -2.48 -5.75 6.48
C PRO A 75 -1.01 -5.50 6.15
N SER A 76 -0.54 -4.26 6.29
CA SER A 76 0.88 -3.94 6.02
C SER A 76 1.84 -4.66 6.96
N MET A 77 1.50 -4.80 8.25
CA MET A 77 2.34 -5.53 9.20
C MET A 77 2.39 -7.02 8.87
N THR A 78 1.26 -7.62 8.54
CA THR A 78 1.22 -9.04 8.17
C THR A 78 1.92 -9.29 6.84
N CYS A 79 1.76 -8.39 5.85
CA CYS A 79 2.48 -8.43 4.57
C CYS A 79 3.99 -8.45 4.76
N VAL A 80 4.53 -7.63 5.67
CA VAL A 80 5.96 -7.61 5.98
C VAL A 80 6.44 -8.92 6.63
N ARG A 81 5.56 -9.65 7.33
CA ARG A 81 5.88 -10.94 7.95
C ARG A 81 5.84 -12.08 6.94
N CYS A 82 4.81 -12.14 6.10
CA CYS A 82 4.54 -13.25 5.20
C CYS A 82 5.26 -13.13 3.85
N ASN A 83 5.45 -11.91 3.32
CA ASN A 83 6.03 -11.70 2.01
C ASN A 83 7.52 -11.28 2.11
N PRO A 84 8.47 -12.11 1.63
CA PRO A 84 9.90 -11.82 1.74
C PRO A 84 10.31 -10.57 0.94
N THR A 85 9.64 -10.25 -0.16
CA THR A 85 9.92 -9.06 -0.97
C THR A 85 9.52 -7.78 -0.25
N LEU A 86 8.35 -7.77 0.38
CA LEU A 86 7.92 -6.63 1.21
C LEU A 86 8.75 -6.52 2.50
N LYS A 87 9.18 -7.65 3.07
CA LYS A 87 10.12 -7.68 4.19
C LYS A 87 11.47 -7.04 3.82
N LYS A 88 12.04 -7.40 2.68
CA LYS A 88 13.29 -6.79 2.15
C LYS A 88 13.11 -5.27 1.94
N PHE A 89 11.99 -4.86 1.35
CA PHE A 89 11.65 -3.45 1.17
C PHE A 89 11.57 -2.70 2.51
N TYR A 90 10.82 -3.24 3.47
CA TYR A 90 10.70 -2.68 4.82
C TYR A 90 12.05 -2.56 5.52
N ASN A 91 12.88 -3.60 5.48
CA ASN A 91 14.20 -3.60 6.10
C ASN A 91 15.14 -2.58 5.45
N ARG A 92 15.10 -2.43 4.12
CA ARG A 92 15.88 -1.41 3.40
C ARG A 92 15.52 0.02 3.84
N LEU A 93 14.24 0.27 4.08
CA LEU A 93 13.72 1.56 4.54
C LEU A 93 13.84 1.77 6.06
N LYS A 94 14.27 0.76 6.81
CA LYS A 94 14.50 0.81 8.26
C LYS A 94 16.01 0.78 8.56
N PRO A 95 16.79 1.84 8.24
CA PRO A 95 18.14 1.95 8.78
C PRO A 95 18.08 2.08 10.32
N ARG A 96 19.18 1.71 11.02
CA ARG A 96 19.26 1.61 12.49
C ARG A 96 18.73 2.81 13.29
N LYS A 97 18.65 4.01 12.70
CA LYS A 97 18.16 5.25 13.35
C LYS A 97 16.77 5.71 12.88
N ALA A 98 16.14 5.03 11.92
CA ALA A 98 14.83 5.43 11.40
C ALA A 98 13.67 4.87 12.22
N LYS A 99 12.57 5.62 12.30
CA LYS A 99 11.35 5.20 13.00
C LYS A 99 10.71 4.02 12.25
N PRO A 100 10.43 2.88 12.91
CA PRO A 100 9.80 1.70 12.29
C PRO A 100 8.49 2.03 11.57
N LEU A 101 7.73 2.99 12.09
CA LEU A 101 6.48 3.45 11.51
C LEU A 101 6.66 4.12 10.14
N VAL A 102 7.78 4.80 9.88
CA VAL A 102 8.02 5.44 8.58
C VAL A 102 8.20 4.38 7.48
N ALA A 103 8.97 3.33 7.79
CA ALA A 103 9.11 2.19 6.89
C ALA A 103 7.77 1.46 6.68
N LEU A 104 6.95 1.33 7.72
CA LEU A 104 5.63 0.71 7.60
C LEU A 104 4.67 1.54 6.74
N VAL A 105 4.65 2.86 6.92
CA VAL A 105 3.86 3.78 6.08
C VAL A 105 4.28 3.70 4.61
N ALA A 106 5.59 3.54 4.32
CA ALA A 106 6.05 3.30 2.96
C ALA A 106 5.54 1.97 2.38
N VAL A 107 5.45 0.91 3.21
CA VAL A 107 4.84 -0.36 2.79
C VAL A 107 3.34 -0.19 2.53
N GLN A 108 2.61 0.53 3.39
CA GLN A 108 1.18 0.79 3.16
C GLN A 108 0.94 1.53 1.84
N ARG A 109 1.75 2.56 1.54
CA ARG A 109 1.70 3.25 0.24
C ARG A 109 1.96 2.29 -0.92
N LYS A 110 2.94 1.39 -0.80
CA LYS A 110 3.23 0.38 -1.84
C LYS A 110 2.04 -0.57 -2.04
N LEU A 111 1.40 -1.01 -0.96
CA LEU A 111 0.20 -1.86 -1.03
C LEU A 111 -0.99 -1.15 -1.66
N LEU A 112 -1.23 0.12 -1.31
CA LEU A 112 -2.32 0.90 -1.90
C LEU A 112 -2.16 1.04 -3.42
N ILE A 113 -0.94 1.32 -3.88
CA ILE A 113 -0.64 1.42 -5.31
C ILE A 113 -0.81 0.07 -6.00
N LEU A 114 -0.37 -1.02 -5.36
CA LEU A 114 -0.54 -2.37 -5.89
C LEU A 114 -2.03 -2.71 -6.08
N ILE A 115 -2.88 -2.43 -5.09
CA ILE A 115 -4.33 -2.65 -5.17
C ILE A 115 -4.92 -1.88 -6.35
N PHE A 116 -4.54 -0.61 -6.50
CA PHE A 116 -5.01 0.22 -7.61
C PHE A 116 -4.58 -0.31 -8.99
N THR A 117 -3.33 -0.77 -9.11
CA THR A 117 -2.84 -1.36 -10.37
C THR A 117 -3.59 -2.65 -10.71
N LEU A 118 -3.77 -3.54 -9.73
CA LEU A 118 -4.51 -4.80 -9.94
C LEU A 118 -5.97 -4.54 -10.30
N TRP A 119 -6.61 -3.57 -9.62
CA TRP A 119 -7.97 -3.15 -9.94
C TRP A 119 -8.08 -2.61 -11.36
N LYS A 120 -7.16 -1.72 -11.76
CA LYS A 120 -7.18 -1.10 -13.10
C LYS A 120 -6.90 -2.09 -14.23
N ASN A 121 -6.05 -3.08 -13.99
CA ASN A 121 -5.69 -4.10 -14.97
C ASN A 121 -6.61 -5.32 -14.95
N GLU A 122 -7.53 -5.42 -13.97
CA GLU A 122 -8.34 -6.62 -13.70
C GLU A 122 -7.48 -7.90 -13.54
N GLU A 123 -6.28 -7.73 -12.98
CA GLU A 123 -5.29 -8.80 -12.82
C GLU A 123 -5.28 -9.33 -11.38
N ASN A 124 -5.06 -10.64 -11.23
CA ASN A 124 -4.83 -11.24 -9.92
C ASN A 124 -3.40 -10.95 -9.44
N TYR A 125 -3.23 -10.82 -8.12
CA TYR A 125 -1.92 -10.63 -7.55
C TYR A 125 -1.01 -11.85 -7.80
N ASP A 126 0.13 -11.60 -8.44
CA ASP A 126 1.18 -12.59 -8.65
C ASP A 126 2.32 -12.37 -7.64
N THR A 127 2.59 -13.37 -6.80
CA THR A 127 3.71 -13.36 -5.84
C THR A 127 5.07 -13.31 -6.52
N GLU A 128 5.18 -13.85 -7.74
CA GLU A 128 6.40 -13.94 -8.53
C GLU A 128 6.62 -12.72 -9.44
N PHE A 129 5.71 -11.74 -9.44
CA PHE A 129 5.80 -10.55 -10.30
C PHE A 129 7.16 -9.83 -10.16
N GLU A 130 7.66 -9.68 -8.94
CA GLU A 130 8.93 -8.98 -8.67
C GLU A 130 10.14 -9.80 -9.12
N ASN A 131 10.04 -11.14 -9.14
CA ASN A 131 11.09 -12.03 -9.66
C ASN A 131 11.10 -11.99 -11.19
N LYS A 132 9.92 -12.02 -11.83
CA LYS A 132 9.77 -11.86 -13.29
C LYS A 132 10.26 -10.50 -13.79
N LYS A 133 10.06 -9.43 -13.00
CA LYS A 133 10.56 -8.09 -13.30
C LYS A 133 12.10 -8.03 -13.26
N GLN A 134 12.73 -8.72 -12.33
CA GLN A 134 14.20 -8.79 -12.23
C GLN A 134 14.84 -9.62 -13.35
N GLN A 135 14.10 -10.55 -13.97
CA GLN A 135 14.58 -11.36 -15.10
C GLN A 135 14.44 -10.65 -16.46
N LYS A 136 13.57 -9.64 -16.55
CA LYS A 136 13.34 -8.84 -17.77
C LYS A 136 14.19 -7.56 -17.84
N ALA A 137 14.97 -7.27 -16.80
CA ALA A 137 15.86 -6.11 -16.71
C ALA A 137 17.30 -6.56 -16.92
#